data_AF-A0A382U0P1-F1
#
_entry.id   AF-A0A382U0P1-F1
#
_cell.length_a   1.000
_cell.length_b   1.000
_cell.length_c   1.000
_cell.angle_alpha   90.00
_cell.angle_beta   90.00
_cell.angle_gamma   90.00
#
_symmetry.space_group_name_H-M   'P 1'
#
loop_
_entity.id
_entity.type
_entity.pdbx_description
1 polymer ?
#
loop_
_entity_poly.entity_id
_entity_poly.type
_entity_poly.pdbx_seq_one_letter_code
_entity_poly.pdbx_strand_id
1 'polypeptide(L)'
;RVDVNRYKSADELMDRWLAEAEAAEGAEQAGLIVTLWKDVSAPLVYGVLCVEGETTIKANATLLETVMGLPMGQDGALLFEDVSEVRPYSEWREVLRERRG
;
A
#
# COMPACT_ATOMS: atom_id res chain seq x y z
N ARG A 1 -6.33 -5.89 7.78
CA ARG A 1 -6.79 -5.71 9.19
C ARG A 1 -5.98 -6.66 10.07
N VAL A 2 -5.36 -6.15 11.13
CA VAL A 2 -4.53 -6.98 12.02
C VAL A 2 -5.42 -7.77 13.00
N ASP A 3 -5.22 -9.09 13.07
CA ASP A 3 -5.80 -9.94 14.11
C ASP A 3 -4.86 -9.97 15.32
N VAL A 4 -5.23 -9.23 16.36
CA VAL A 4 -4.43 -9.09 17.58
C VAL A 4 -4.29 -10.40 18.36
N ASN A 5 -5.17 -11.38 18.17
CA ASN A 5 -5.11 -12.67 18.86
C ASN A 5 -4.05 -13.62 18.26
N ARG A 6 -3.47 -13.27 17.11
CA ARG A 6 -2.43 -14.06 16.46
C ARG A 6 -1.08 -13.97 17.17
N TYR A 7 -0.87 -12.91 17.95
CA TYR A 7 0.40 -12.63 18.62
C TYR A 7 0.34 -13.12 20.07
N LYS A 8 1.45 -13.66 20.58
CA LYS A 8 1.53 -14.28 21.92
C LYS A 8 1.60 -13.22 23.02
N SER A 9 1.99 -11.99 22.69
CA SER A 9 2.05 -10.86 23.60
C SER A 9 1.82 -9.52 22.88
N ALA A 10 1.58 -8.48 23.67
CA ALA A 10 1.52 -7.11 23.17
C ALA A 10 2.89 -6.66 22.62
N ASP A 11 3.99 -7.03 23.27
CA ASP A 11 5.34 -6.68 22.81
C ASP A 11 5.64 -7.29 21.44
N GLU A 12 5.27 -8.55 21.21
CA GLU A 12 5.45 -9.21 19.91
C GLU A 12 4.64 -8.50 18.80
N LEU A 13 3.42 -8.06 19.11
CA LEU A 13 2.61 -7.27 18.19
C LEU A 13 3.27 -5.90 17.91
N MET A 14 3.82 -5.24 18.92
CA MET A 14 4.48 -3.94 18.76
C MET A 14 5.77 -4.06 17.95
N ASP A 15 6.58 -5.10 18.19
CA ASP A 15 7.77 -5.39 17.40
C ASP A 15 7.42 -5.66 15.93
N ARG A 16 6.31 -6.37 15.68
CA ARG A 16 5.83 -6.61 14.32
C ARG A 16 5.37 -5.32 13.65
N TRP A 17 4.66 -4.45 14.37
CA TRP A 17 4.25 -3.14 13.87
C TRP A 17 5.44 -2.23 13.56
N LEU A 18 6.47 -2.27 14.39
CA LEU A 18 7.69 -1.51 14.15
C LEU A 18 8.39 -1.98 12.87
N ALA A 19 8.58 -3.29 12.72
CA ALA A 19 9.17 -3.86 11.51
C ALA A 19 8.36 -3.52 10.25
N GLU A 20 7.02 -3.55 10.35
CA GLU A 20 6.13 -3.12 9.26
C GLU A 20 6.35 -1.65 8.89
N ALA A 21 6.39 -0.77 9.89
CA ALA A 21 6.56 0.67 9.68
C ALA A 21 7.93 0.98 9.05
N GLU A 22 9.00 0.34 9.50
CA GLU A 22 10.35 0.51 8.93
C GLU A 22 10.43 0.02 7.48
N ALA A 23 9.82 -1.13 7.17
CA ALA A 23 9.75 -1.65 5.81
C ALA A 23 8.92 -0.73 4.89
N ALA A 24 7.79 -0.23 5.39
CA ALA A 24 6.92 0.68 4.67
C ALA A 24 7.58 2.04 4.41
N GLU A 25 8.36 2.57 5.37
CA GLU A 25 9.16 3.79 5.19
C GLU A 25 10.17 3.61 4.04
N GLY A 26 10.87 2.48 3.98
CA GLY A 26 11.76 2.17 2.87
C GLY A 26 11.05 2.14 1.51
N ALA A 27 9.83 1.60 1.46
CA ALA A 27 9.01 1.55 0.24
C ALA A 27 8.43 2.92 -0.16
N GLU A 28 8.11 3.78 0.80
CA GLU A 28 7.72 5.18 0.58
C GLU A 28 8.89 5.98 0.00
N GLN A 29 10.10 5.85 0.56
CA GLN A 29 11.31 6.49 0.04
C GLN A 29 11.67 6.01 -1.37
N ALA A 30 11.36 4.75 -1.71
CA ALA A 30 11.52 4.21 -3.05
C ALA A 30 10.43 4.65 -4.04
N GLY A 31 9.40 5.39 -3.58
CA GLY A 31 8.31 5.91 -4.40
C GLY A 31 7.22 4.90 -4.77
N LEU A 32 7.25 3.69 -4.18
CA LEU A 32 6.22 2.65 -4.42
C LEU A 32 4.93 2.96 -3.66
N ILE A 33 5.09 3.54 -2.47
CA ILE A 33 3.98 3.99 -1.64
C ILE A 33 3.86 5.50 -1.80
N VAL A 34 2.70 5.96 -2.25
CA VAL A 34 2.42 7.39 -2.44
C VAL A 34 2.18 8.05 -1.09
N THR A 35 1.48 7.35 -0.18
CA THR A 35 1.14 7.86 1.15
C THR A 35 0.57 6.76 2.05
N LEU A 36 0.79 6.91 3.36
CA LEU A 36 0.31 6.02 4.42
C LEU A 36 -0.29 6.80 5.57
N TRP A 37 -1.31 6.23 6.20
CA TRP A 37 -1.91 6.74 7.43
C TRP A 37 -2.24 5.61 8.39
N LYS A 38 -1.85 5.78 9.65
CA LYS A 38 -2.29 4.92 10.74
C LYS A 38 -3.63 5.41 11.28
N ASP A 39 -4.64 4.55 11.28
CA ASP A 39 -5.91 4.85 11.95
C ASP A 39 -5.66 5.04 13.45
N VAL A 40 -6.09 6.17 14.01
CA VAL A 40 -5.89 6.50 15.43
C VAL A 40 -6.74 5.64 16.38
N SER A 41 -7.82 5.04 15.87
CA SER A 41 -8.88 4.37 16.64
C SER A 41 -8.90 2.84 16.49
N ALA A 42 -8.26 2.31 15.45
CA ALA A 42 -8.29 0.89 15.12
C ALA A 42 -6.90 0.37 14.71
N PRO A 43 -6.59 -0.93 14.82
CA PRO A 43 -5.33 -1.52 14.35
C PRO A 43 -5.31 -1.67 12.81
N LEU A 44 -5.46 -0.55 12.11
CA LEU A 44 -5.53 -0.42 10.66
C LEU A 44 -4.53 0.64 10.16
N VAL A 45 -3.95 0.38 9.00
CA VAL A 45 -3.19 1.34 8.19
C VAL A 45 -3.88 1.44 6.83
N TYR A 46 -4.03 2.66 6.36
CA TYR A 46 -4.50 2.99 5.02
C TYR A 46 -3.30 3.41 4.19
N GLY A 47 -3.21 2.92 2.95
CA GLY A 47 -2.14 3.27 2.03
C GLY A 47 -2.65 3.44 0.62
N VAL A 48 -2.04 4.36 -0.11
CA VAL A 48 -2.16 4.46 -1.56
C VAL A 48 -0.85 4.03 -2.16
N LEU A 49 -0.89 2.97 -2.96
CA LEU A 49 0.27 2.43 -3.67
C LEU A 49 0.11 2.70 -5.16
N CYS A 50 1.22 3.02 -5.82
CA CYS A 50 1.26 3.17 -7.26
C CYS A 50 2.36 2.25 -7.79
N VAL A 51 1.97 1.28 -8.60
CA VAL A 51 2.89 0.35 -9.25
C VAL A 51 2.81 0.52 -10.76
N GLU A 52 3.98 0.66 -11.36
CA GLU A 52 4.11 0.66 -12.81
C GLU A 52 4.29 -0.78 -13.31
N GLY A 53 3.70 -1.10 -14.46
CA GLY A 53 3.88 -2.39 -15.11
C GLY A 53 3.51 -2.31 -16.58
N GLU A 54 4.21 -3.10 -17.41
CA GLU A 54 3.96 -3.16 -18.85
C GLU A 54 2.53 -3.65 -19.18
N THR A 55 1.95 -4.44 -18.29
CA THR A 55 0.56 -4.91 -18.36
C THR A 55 -0.06 -4.90 -16.97
N THR A 56 -1.39 -4.87 -16.91
CA THR A 56 -2.17 -4.94 -15.67
C THR A 56 -1.82 -6.18 -14.84
N ILE A 57 -1.60 -7.33 -15.50
CA ILE A 57 -1.23 -8.58 -14.83
C ILE A 57 0.13 -8.44 -14.14
N LYS A 58 1.13 -7.86 -14.84
CA LYS A 58 2.46 -7.64 -14.27
C LYS A 58 2.41 -6.63 -13.11
N ALA A 59 1.68 -5.53 -13.27
CA ALA A 59 1.50 -4.54 -12.21
C ALA A 59 0.85 -5.14 -10.96
N ASN A 60 -0.20 -5.97 -11.13
CA ASN A 60 -0.85 -6.66 -10.02
C ASN A 60 0.08 -7.67 -9.34
N ALA A 61 0.91 -8.39 -10.10
CA ALA A 61 1.91 -9.29 -9.52
C ALA A 61 2.92 -8.51 -8.67
N THR A 62 3.45 -7.39 -9.18
CA THR A 62 4.36 -6.51 -8.43
C THR A 62 3.70 -5.91 -7.18
N LEU A 63 2.43 -5.51 -7.27
CA LEU A 63 1.67 -5.04 -6.12
C LEU A 63 1.58 -6.12 -5.04
N LEU A 64 1.19 -7.34 -5.43
CA LEU A 64 1.08 -8.49 -4.52
C LEU A 64 2.42 -8.83 -3.89
N GLU A 65 3.50 -8.89 -4.68
CA GLU A 65 4.85 -9.15 -4.17
C GLU A 65 5.30 -8.08 -3.16
N THR A 66 5.04 -6.81 -3.46
CA THR A 66 5.40 -5.69 -2.59
C THR A 66 4.70 -5.82 -1.23
N VAL A 67 3.37 -6.00 -1.24
CA VAL A 67 2.61 -6.05 0.00
C VAL A 67 2.82 -7.36 0.78
N MET A 68 3.04 -8.48 0.09
CA MET A 68 3.36 -9.77 0.73
C MET A 68 4.79 -9.80 1.26
N GLY A 69 5.66 -8.92 0.77
CA GLY A 69 6.99 -8.69 1.32
C GLY A 69 6.97 -7.98 2.67
N LEU A 70 5.90 -7.23 2.97
CA LEU A 70 5.76 -6.52 4.24
C LEU A 70 5.47 -7.50 5.40
N PRO A 71 6.07 -7.28 6.59
CA PRO A 71 5.81 -8.06 7.80
C PRO A 71 4.35 -8.45 8.05
N MET A 72 3.44 -7.49 8.12
CA MET A 72 2.01 -7.75 8.36
C MET A 72 1.34 -8.43 7.17
N GLY A 73 1.82 -8.21 5.95
CA GLY A 73 1.38 -8.93 4.75
C GLY A 73 1.70 -10.42 4.80
N GLN A 74 2.89 -10.79 5.27
CA GLN A 74 3.29 -12.19 5.52
C GLN A 74 2.41 -12.87 6.56
N ASP A 75 1.87 -12.08 7.50
CA ASP A 75 0.93 -12.58 8.51
C ASP A 75 -0.51 -12.67 7.95
N GLY A 76 -0.74 -12.35 6.68
CA GLY A 76 -2.07 -12.35 6.07
C GLY A 76 -2.97 -11.23 6.58
N ALA A 77 -2.41 -10.19 7.21
CA ALA A 77 -3.15 -9.04 7.74
C ALA A 77 -3.46 -7.97 6.68
N LEU A 78 -3.46 -8.36 5.40
CA LEU A 78 -3.65 -7.47 4.26
C LEU A 78 -5.09 -7.53 3.73
N LEU A 79 -5.65 -6.37 3.41
CA LEU A 79 -6.92 -6.25 2.69
C LEU A 79 -6.73 -5.19 1.61
N PHE A 80 -7.00 -5.55 0.35
CA PHE A 80 -7.15 -4.59 -0.73
C PHE A 80 -8.60 -4.17 -0.82
N GLU A 81 -8.88 -2.88 -0.66
CA GLU A 81 -10.24 -2.35 -0.80
C GLU A 81 -10.59 -2.07 -2.27
N ASP A 82 -9.62 -1.57 -3.05
CA ASP A 82 -9.77 -1.27 -4.47
C ASP A 82 -8.43 -1.38 -5.21
N VAL A 83 -8.48 -1.81 -6.48
CA VAL A 83 -7.33 -1.87 -7.40
C VAL A 83 -7.84 -1.45 -8.78
N SER A 84 -7.30 -0.35 -9.30
CA SER A 84 -7.75 0.27 -10.54
C SER A 84 -6.58 0.75 -11.39
N GLU A 85 -6.75 0.73 -12.72
CA GLU A 85 -5.82 1.40 -13.63
C GLU A 85 -6.04 2.91 -13.59
N VAL A 86 -4.98 3.65 -13.29
CA VAL A 86 -5.03 5.11 -13.14
C VAL A 86 -4.06 5.79 -14.09
N ARG A 87 -4.25 7.10 -14.27
CA ARG A 87 -3.30 7.97 -14.97
C ARG A 87 -3.07 9.24 -14.15
N PRO A 88 -1.91 9.91 -14.31
CA PRO A 88 -1.68 11.19 -13.69
C PRO A 88 -2.78 12.19 -14.04
N TYR A 89 -3.32 12.89 -13.03
CA TYR A 89 -4.39 13.87 -13.24
C TYR A 89 -3.96 15.05 -14.12
N SER A 90 -2.65 15.34 -14.15
CA SER A 90 -2.05 16.31 -15.07
C SER A 90 -2.26 15.96 -16.54
N GLU A 91 -2.19 14.68 -16.91
CA GLU A 91 -2.46 14.25 -18.29
C GLU A 91 -3.93 14.47 -18.64
N TRP A 92 -4.83 14.14 -17.72
CA TRP A 92 -6.26 14.39 -17.91
C TRP A 92 -6.56 15.89 -18.10
N ARG A 93 -5.86 16.76 -17.35
CA ARG A 93 -5.97 18.21 -17.52
C ARG A 93 -5.58 18.66 -18.93
N GLU A 94 -4.52 18.09 -19.53
CA GLU A 94 -4.14 18.44 -20.89
C GLU A 94 -5.17 17.95 -21.92
N VAL A 95 -5.70 16.72 -21.76
CA VAL A 95 -6.80 16.21 -22.61
C VAL A 95 -8.02 17.14 -22.56
N LEU A 96 -8.37 17.65 -21.38
CA LEU A 96 -9.48 18.58 -21.22
C LEU A 96 -9.22 19.93 -21.90
N ARG A 97 -7.97 20.42 -21.91
CA ARG A 97 -7.60 21.66 -22.60
C ARG A 97 -7.72 21.50 -24.11
N GLU A 98 -7.24 20.40 -24.66
CA GLU A 98 -7.32 20.10 -26.09
C GLU A 98 -8.76 19.96 -26.58
N ARG A 99 -9.64 19.34 -25.78
CA ARG A 99 -11.06 19.16 -26.14
C ARG A 99 -11.92 20.42 -26.00
N ARG A 100 -11.45 21.41 -25.23
CA ARG A 100 -12.16 22.68 -25.02
C ARG A 100 -11.80 23.72 -26.08
N GLY A 101 -10.56 23.67 -26.60
CA GLY A 101 -10.09 24.54 -27.69
C GLY A 101 -10.65 24.12 -29.04
#